data_AF-A0A929UI32-F1
#
_entry.id   AF-A0A929UI32-F1
#
_cell.length_a   1.000
_cell.length_b   1.000
_cell.length_c   1.000
_cell.angle_alpha   90.00
_cell.angle_beta   90.00
_cell.angle_gamma   90.00
#
_symmetry.space_group_name_H-M   'P 1'
#
loop_
_entity.id
_entity.type
_entity.pdbx_description
1 polymer ?
#
loop_
_entity_poly.entity_id
_entity_poly.type
_entity_poly.pdbx_seq_one_letter_code
_entity_poly.pdbx_strand_id
1 'polypeptide(L)' 'MRLSEEGLKNRREWEEKGYQLPTYDREEMVKKTREAPLWVHFGAGNIFRAFHADIAEDLLREGVLKRGI' A
#
# COMPACT_ATOMS: atom_id res chain seq x y z
N MET A 1 -15.39 -8.94 7.05
CA MET A 1 -14.19 -8.53 6.28
C MET A 1 -14.27 -8.79 4.78
N ARG A 2 -14.38 -7.71 3.98
CA ARG A 2 -14.08 -7.70 2.53
C ARG A 2 -12.87 -6.79 2.35
N LEU A 3 -11.83 -7.23 1.64
CA LEU A 3 -10.67 -6.39 1.35
C LEU A 3 -11.04 -5.34 0.29
N SER A 4 -11.36 -4.14 0.75
CA SER A 4 -11.71 -2.95 -0.05
C SER A 4 -11.49 -1.69 0.79
N GLU A 5 -11.48 -0.50 0.18
CA GLU A 5 -11.32 0.78 0.93
C GLU A 5 -12.32 0.89 2.08
N GLU A 6 -13.61 0.63 1.79
CA GLU A 6 -14.67 0.67 2.79
C GLU A 6 -14.45 -0.37 3.90
N GLY A 7 -14.01 -1.58 3.52
CA GLY A 7 -13.74 -2.65 4.47
C GLY A 7 -12.55 -2.35 5.38
N LEU A 8 -11.57 -1.57 4.92
CA LEU A 8 -10.40 -1.16 5.68
C LEU A 8 -10.69 -0.06 6.70
N LYS A 9 -11.83 0.66 6.59
CA LYS A 9 -12.24 1.65 7.60
C LYS A 9 -12.45 1.03 8.98
N ASN A 10 -12.92 -0.21 9.04
CA ASN A 10 -13.02 -0.97 10.29
C ASN A 10 -11.69 -1.64 10.65
N ARG A 11 -10.64 -0.84 10.90
CA ARG A 11 -9.26 -1.30 11.15
C ARG A 11 -9.17 -2.35 12.26
N ARG A 12 -9.98 -2.16 13.32
CA ARG A 12 -10.04 -3.04 14.48
C ARG A 12 -10.31 -4.51 14.11
N GLU A 13 -11.24 -4.76 13.18
CA GLU A 13 -11.58 -6.14 12.75
C GLU A 13 -10.38 -6.86 12.12
N TRP A 14 -9.50 -6.12 11.44
CA TRP A 14 -8.30 -6.64 10.80
C TRP A 14 -7.15 -6.84 11.79
N GLU A 15 -6.92 -5.84 12.64
CA GLU A 15 -5.85 -5.84 13.64
C GLU A 15 -6.07 -6.92 14.71
N GLU A 16 -7.32 -7.14 15.15
CA GLU A 16 -7.66 -8.25 16.08
C GLU A 16 -7.37 -9.64 15.49
N LYS A 17 -7.31 -9.76 14.15
CA LYS A 17 -6.95 -10.99 13.43
C LYS A 17 -5.46 -11.08 13.09
N GLY A 18 -4.66 -10.11 13.52
CA GLY A 18 -3.21 -10.08 13.31
C GLY A 18 -2.75 -9.54 11.96
N TYR A 19 -3.65 -8.94 11.16
CA TYR A 19 -3.25 -8.29 9.92
C TYR A 19 -2.62 -6.92 10.19
N GLN A 20 -1.54 -6.64 9.49
CA GLN A 20 -0.95 -5.30 9.45
C GLN A 20 -1.62 -4.47 8.37
N LEU A 21 -2.04 -3.26 8.72
CA LEU A 21 -2.63 -2.30 7.78
C LEU A 21 -1.64 -1.17 7.48
N PRO A 22 -1.75 -0.51 6.30
CA PRO A 22 -0.93 0.66 5.99
C PRO A 22 -1.01 1.73 7.09
N THR A 23 0.14 2.19 7.57
CA THR A 23 0.25 3.23 8.60
C THR A 23 0.25 4.66 8.04
N TYR A 24 0.27 4.78 6.71
CA TYR A 24 0.24 6.05 5.97
C TYR A 24 -1.15 6.32 5.38
N ASP A 25 -1.39 7.57 4.96
CA ASP A 25 -2.59 7.95 4.22
C ASP A 25 -2.54 7.40 2.78
N ARG A 26 -3.35 6.38 2.53
CA ARG A 26 -3.38 5.67 1.25
C ARG A 26 -4.03 6.49 0.14
N GLU A 27 -5.03 7.31 0.45
CA GLU A 27 -5.69 8.17 -0.55
C GLU A 27 -4.72 9.25 -1.05
N GLU A 28 -3.99 9.88 -0.12
CA GLU A 28 -2.97 10.88 -0.44
C GLU A 28 -1.79 10.26 -1.22
N MET A 29 -1.35 9.05 -0.85
CA MET A 29 -0.32 8.31 -1.60
C MET A 29 -0.78 8.06 -3.05
N VAL A 30 -2.01 7.59 -3.26
CA VAL A 30 -2.56 7.34 -4.61
C VAL A 30 -2.63 8.63 -5.42
N LYS A 31 -3.07 9.73 -4.81
CA LYS A 31 -3.10 11.06 -5.46
C LYS A 31 -1.70 11.47 -5.93
N LYS A 32 -0.71 11.45 -5.03
CA LYS A 32 0.69 11.80 -5.37
C LYS A 32 1.29 10.91 -6.46
N THR A 33 0.93 9.63 -6.44
CA THR A 33 1.39 8.66 -7.45
C THR A 33 0.84 9.00 -8.84
N ARG A 34 -0.44 9.41 -8.92
CA ARG A 34 -1.07 9.81 -10.18
C ARG A 34 -0.56 11.16 -10.70
N GLU A 35 -0.32 12.12 -9.81
CA GLU A 35 0.17 13.45 -10.18
C GLU A 35 1.62 13.43 -10.67
N ALA A 36 2.49 12.64 -10.04
CA ALA A 36 3.91 12.60 -10.36
C ALA A 36 4.50 11.19 -10.14
N PRO A 37 4.16 10.20 -10.99
CA PRO A 37 4.65 8.83 -10.84
C PRO A 37 6.18 8.79 -10.88
N LEU A 38 6.78 7.99 -9.99
CA LEU A 38 8.24 7.86 -9.90
C LEU A 38 8.74 6.56 -10.54
N TRP A 39 7.99 5.47 -10.34
CA TRP A 39 8.30 4.15 -10.86
C TRP A 39 7.09 3.58 -11.58
N VAL A 40 7.35 2.77 -12.61
CA VAL A 40 6.33 2.01 -13.32
C VAL A 40 6.83 0.58 -13.43
N HIS A 41 6.08 -0.37 -12.89
CA HIS A 41 6.38 -1.78 -13.05
C HIS A 41 5.59 -2.41 -14.20
N PHE A 42 6.29 -3.15 -15.07
CA PHE A 42 5.67 -3.93 -16.14
C PHE A 42 5.59 -5.40 -15.74
N GLY A 43 4.36 -5.90 -15.56
CA GLY A 43 4.10 -7.28 -15.18
C GLY A 43 3.86 -7.47 -13.69
N ALA A 44 2.70 -7.01 -13.19
CA ALA A 44 2.30 -7.11 -11.79
C ALA A 44 1.89 -8.55 -11.36
N GLY A 45 2.80 -9.51 -11.50
CA GLY A 45 2.65 -10.90 -11.09
C GLY A 45 2.94 -11.15 -9.60
N ASN A 46 3.05 -12.42 -9.22
CA ASN A 46 3.29 -12.81 -7.82
C ASN A 46 4.65 -12.35 -7.29
N ILE A 47 5.72 -12.47 -8.11
CA ILE A 47 7.07 -12.06 -7.70
C ILE A 47 7.14 -10.55 -7.46
N PHE A 48 6.50 -9.75 -8.31
CA PHE A 48 6.41 -8.30 -8.07
C PHE A 48 5.74 -8.00 -6.73
N ARG A 49 4.56 -8.60 -6.49
CA ARG A 49 3.79 -8.37 -5.25
C ARG A 49 4.52 -8.82 -3.99
N ALA A 50 5.27 -9.92 -4.05
CA ALA A 50 5.91 -10.52 -2.88
C ALA A 50 7.29 -9.91 -2.53
N PHE A 51 7.92 -9.19 -3.46
CA PHE A 51 9.27 -8.63 -3.24
C PHE A 51 9.30 -7.12 -3.45
N HIS A 52 9.05 -6.64 -4.68
CA HIS A 52 9.18 -5.21 -4.98
C HIS A 52 8.10 -4.37 -4.30
N ALA A 53 6.84 -4.83 -4.33
CA ALA A 53 5.74 -4.12 -3.68
C ALA A 53 5.84 -4.17 -2.14
N ASP A 54 6.42 -5.24 -1.59
CA ASP A 54 6.67 -5.40 -0.15
C ASP A 54 7.70 -4.37 0.35
N ILE A 55 8.85 -4.27 -0.34
CA ILE A 55 9.85 -3.22 -0.06
C ILE A 55 9.27 -1.82 -0.21
N ALA A 56 8.45 -1.58 -1.25
CA ALA A 56 7.81 -0.28 -1.45
C ALA A 56 6.83 0.05 -0.32
N GLU A 57 6.09 -0.93 0.19
CA GLU A 57 5.20 -0.78 1.35
C GLU A 57 5.99 -0.39 2.62
N ASP A 58 7.12 -1.05 2.90
CA ASP A 58 7.98 -0.68 4.03
C ASP A 58 8.51 0.75 3.91
N LEU A 59 9.00 1.13 2.72
CA LEU A 59 9.47 2.50 2.48
C LEU A 59 8.36 3.55 2.59
N LEU A 60 7.10 3.20 2.28
CA LEU A 60 5.94 4.06 2.50
C LEU A 60 5.62 4.20 4.00
N ARG A 61 5.72 3.10 4.78
CA ARG A 61 5.54 3.12 6.24
C ARG A 61 6.61 3.95 6.94
N GLU A 62 7.85 3.91 6.46
CA GLU A 62 8.96 4.74 6.94
C GLU A 62 8.90 6.20 6.46
N GLY A 63 7.98 6.53 5.54
CA GLY A 63 7.85 7.86 4.96
C GLY A 63 8.95 8.27 3.98
N VAL A 64 9.83 7.33 3.60
CA VAL A 64 10.88 7.49 2.60
C VAL A 64 10.25 7.64 1.21
N LEU A 65 9.28 6.76 0.89
CA LEU A 65 8.42 6.92 -0.28
C LEU A 65 7.15 7.69 0.08
N LYS A 66 6.60 8.39 -0.91
CA LYS A 66 5.30 9.08 -0.82
C LYS A 66 4.35 8.71 -1.96
N ARG A 67 4.74 7.71 -2.76
CA ARG A 67 4.14 7.31 -4.04
C ARG A 67 4.30 5.80 -4.20
N GLY A 68 3.34 5.15 -4.83
CA GLY A 68 3.39 3.73 -5.16
C GLY A 68 4.23 3.43 -6.40
N ILE A 69 4.31 2.13 -6.72
CA ILE A 69 5.01 1.54 -7.86
C ILE A 69 4.10 0.55 -8.60
#